data_AF-A0AAF0KRQ3-F1
#
_entry.id   AF-A0AAF0KRQ3-F1
#
_cell.length_a   1.000
_cell.length_b   1.000
_cell.length_c   1.000
_cell.angle_alpha   90.00
_cell.angle_beta   90.00
_cell.angle_gamma   90.00
#
_symmetry.space_group_name_H-M   'P 1'
#
loop_
_entity.id
_entity.type
_entity.pdbx_description
1 polymer ?
#
loop_
_entity_poly.entity_id
_entity_poly.type
_entity_poly.pdbx_seq_one_letter_code
_entity_poly.pdbx_strand_id
1 'polypeptide(L)'
;MSLIGYARVSTSSQSTNIQVAKLKEAGCSIIRMEKVSGRSREGRTELETILEFIQAGDTLVVAKLDRLGRSTRDVLNLVHELEERGAALRVLEPEIDTSGPMGKVVLTVLGMVSEMELGFIRERQKDGIAKAKAEGRYKGRPVTLDAVELRRLKTEGLGATEIARRLNCSRSAVYKVLGAQAG
;
A
#
# COMPACT_ATOMS: atom_id res chain seq x y z
N MET A 1 -27.54 -15.34 11.29
CA MET A 1 -26.97 -14.26 10.46
C MET A 1 -26.24 -13.31 11.38
N SER A 2 -24.92 -13.37 11.39
CA SER A 2 -24.08 -12.48 12.20
C SER A 2 -23.39 -11.44 11.33
N LEU A 3 -23.24 -10.24 11.89
CA LEU A 3 -22.46 -9.17 11.29
C LEU A 3 -21.04 -9.21 11.87
N ILE A 4 -20.06 -9.46 11.01
CA ILE A 4 -18.65 -9.58 11.39
C ILE A 4 -17.92 -8.36 10.83
N GLY A 5 -17.46 -7.48 11.71
CA GLY A 5 -16.73 -6.27 11.34
C GLY A 5 -15.25 -6.53 11.09
N TYR A 6 -14.72 -5.90 10.05
CA TYR A 6 -13.28 -5.88 9.76
C TYR A 6 -12.77 -4.45 9.59
N ALA A 7 -11.75 -4.09 10.38
CA ALA A 7 -11.12 -2.77 10.34
C ALA A 7 -9.62 -2.91 10.05
N ARG A 8 -9.10 -2.10 9.11
CA ARG A 8 -7.69 -2.14 8.73
C ARG A 8 -7.06 -0.75 8.66
N VAL A 9 -5.83 -0.63 9.15
CA VAL A 9 -5.02 0.59 9.07
C VAL A 9 -3.56 0.32 8.73
N SER A 10 -2.90 1.25 8.04
CA SER A 10 -1.47 1.11 7.71
C SER A 10 -0.54 1.60 8.83
N THR A 11 -0.94 2.57 9.67
CA THR A 11 -0.02 3.21 10.63
C THR A 11 -0.70 3.90 11.83
N SER A 12 -1.88 4.51 11.68
CA SER A 12 -2.51 5.34 12.72
C SER A 12 -3.50 4.56 13.60
N SER A 13 -3.37 4.67 14.92
CA SER A 13 -4.32 4.11 15.91
C SER A 13 -5.65 4.87 15.93
N GLN A 14 -5.62 6.19 15.74
CA GLN A 14 -6.82 7.05 15.77
C GLN A 14 -7.82 6.68 14.67
N SER A 15 -7.34 6.30 13.48
CA SER A 15 -8.21 5.87 12.37
C SER A 15 -8.79 4.46 12.55
N THR A 16 -8.26 3.67 13.49
CA THR A 16 -8.81 2.35 13.82
C THR A 16 -10.04 2.50 14.69
N ASN A 17 -9.96 3.34 15.72
CA ASN A 17 -11.07 3.58 16.65
C ASN A 17 -12.32 4.12 15.93
N ILE A 18 -12.14 5.01 14.95
CA ILE A 18 -13.25 5.54 14.13
C ILE A 18 -13.93 4.42 13.34
N GLN A 19 -13.16 3.50 12.74
CA GLN A 19 -13.73 2.36 12.01
C GLN A 19 -14.48 1.42 12.95
N VAL A 20 -13.89 1.08 14.09
CA VAL A 20 -14.51 0.20 15.08
C VAL A 20 -15.81 0.78 15.60
N ALA A 21 -15.86 2.08 15.87
CA ALA A 21 -17.08 2.76 16.29
C ALA A 21 -18.20 2.59 15.26
N LYS A 22 -17.90 2.84 13.96
CA LYS A 22 -18.87 2.65 12.86
C LYS A 22 -19.32 1.20 12.72
N LEU A 23 -18.42 0.24 12.88
CA LEU A 23 -18.75 -1.18 12.81
C LEU A 23 -19.65 -1.62 13.98
N LYS A 24 -19.40 -1.09 15.19
CA LYS A 24 -20.27 -1.32 16.36
C LYS A 24 -21.66 -0.72 16.14
N GLU A 25 -21.72 0.51 15.64
CA GLU A 25 -22.98 1.19 15.32
C GLU A 25 -23.77 0.43 14.24
N ALA A 26 -23.08 -0.18 13.27
CA ALA A 26 -23.68 -1.05 12.27
C ALA A 26 -24.15 -2.42 12.81
N GLY A 27 -23.96 -2.71 14.10
CA GLY A 27 -24.43 -3.94 14.75
C GLY A 27 -23.47 -5.13 14.63
N CYS A 28 -22.19 -4.91 14.34
CA CYS A 28 -21.21 -6.00 14.28
C CYS A 28 -20.98 -6.62 15.67
N SER A 29 -21.24 -7.93 15.80
CA SER A 29 -21.06 -8.67 17.04
C SER A 29 -19.60 -9.04 17.29
N ILE A 30 -18.87 -9.34 16.23
CA ILE A 30 -17.44 -9.67 16.24
C ILE A 30 -16.74 -8.61 15.40
N ILE A 31 -15.70 -7.97 15.91
CA ILE A 31 -14.90 -7.00 15.16
C ILE A 31 -13.43 -7.39 15.26
N ARG A 32 -12.79 -7.64 14.11
CA ARG A 32 -11.35 -7.87 14.03
C ARG A 32 -10.64 -6.66 13.45
N MET A 33 -9.44 -6.39 13.96
CA MET A 33 -8.67 -5.20 13.65
C MET A 33 -7.27 -5.56 13.22
N GLU A 34 -6.80 -4.93 12.15
CA GLU A 34 -5.49 -5.27 11.60
C GLU A 34 -4.65 -4.05 11.24
N LYS A 35 -3.37 -4.09 11.62
CA LYS A 35 -2.39 -3.04 11.36
C LYS A 35 -1.39 -3.44 10.29
N VAL A 36 -1.89 -3.66 9.08
CA VAL A 36 -1.07 -4.01 7.91
C VAL A 36 -1.41 -3.18 6.68
N SER A 37 -0.40 -3.03 5.81
CA SER A 37 -0.59 -2.36 4.52
C SER A 37 -1.51 -3.22 3.64
N GLY A 38 -2.50 -2.61 3.00
CA GLY A 38 -3.39 -3.32 2.08
C GLY A 38 -2.77 -3.65 0.72
N ARG A 39 -1.44 -3.53 0.55
CA ARG A 39 -0.76 -3.77 -0.74
C ARG A 39 -0.73 -5.25 -1.10
N SER A 40 -0.65 -6.14 -0.12
CA SER A 40 -0.72 -7.59 -0.25
C SER A 40 -1.76 -8.16 0.72
N ARG A 41 -2.17 -9.40 0.47
CA ARG A 41 -2.96 -10.21 1.41
C ARG A 41 -2.08 -10.92 2.44
N GLU A 42 -0.80 -11.12 2.10
CA GLU A 42 0.22 -11.64 3.01
C GLU A 42 0.32 -10.80 4.29
N GLY A 43 0.22 -11.47 5.44
CA GLY A 43 0.19 -10.86 6.76
C GLY A 43 -1.18 -10.35 7.21
N ARG A 44 -2.26 -10.64 6.47
CA ARG A 44 -3.64 -10.33 6.88
C ARG A 44 -4.30 -11.44 7.71
N THR A 45 -3.66 -11.81 8.81
CA THR A 45 -4.07 -12.92 9.69
C THR A 45 -5.48 -12.75 10.27
N GLU A 46 -5.92 -11.53 10.56
CA GLU A 46 -7.26 -11.28 11.10
C GLU A 46 -8.35 -11.43 10.03
N LEU A 47 -8.07 -11.04 8.79
CA LEU A 47 -8.98 -11.28 7.68
C LEU A 47 -9.09 -12.77 7.38
N GLU A 48 -7.95 -13.48 7.36
CA GLU A 48 -7.92 -14.94 7.20
C GLU A 48 -8.72 -15.63 8.29
N THR A 49 -8.53 -15.24 9.55
CA THR A 49 -9.30 -15.78 10.68
C THR A 49 -10.80 -15.60 10.46
N ILE A 50 -11.25 -14.41 10.02
CA ILE A 50 -12.67 -14.19 9.70
C ILE A 50 -13.16 -15.17 8.65
N LEU A 51 -12.40 -15.35 7.58
CA LEU A 51 -12.78 -16.26 6.49
C LEU A 51 -12.80 -17.73 6.92
N GLU A 52 -12.01 -18.12 7.92
CA GLU A 52 -12.03 -19.47 8.47
C GLU A 52 -13.31 -19.79 9.24
N PHE A 53 -13.83 -18.84 10.02
CA PHE A 53 -15.01 -19.09 10.86
C PHE A 53 -16.33 -18.58 10.27
N ILE A 54 -16.32 -17.78 9.20
CA ILE A 54 -17.54 -17.23 8.60
C ILE A 54 -18.43 -18.36 8.06
N GLN A 55 -19.74 -18.24 8.30
CA GLN A 55 -20.72 -19.25 7.91
C GLN A 55 -21.71 -18.71 6.87
N ALA A 56 -22.46 -19.63 6.27
CA ALA A 56 -23.53 -19.27 5.35
C ALA A 56 -24.58 -18.39 6.04
N GLY A 57 -24.94 -17.28 5.40
CA GLY A 57 -25.85 -16.27 5.92
C GLY A 57 -25.18 -15.21 6.82
N ASP A 58 -23.87 -15.27 7.04
CA ASP A 58 -23.14 -14.19 7.70
C ASP A 58 -22.76 -13.08 6.71
N THR A 59 -22.51 -11.90 7.26
CA THR A 59 -22.07 -10.74 6.48
C THR A 59 -20.80 -10.15 7.05
N LEU A 60 -19.75 -10.11 6.22
CA LEU A 60 -18.55 -9.33 6.49
C LEU A 60 -18.86 -7.85 6.28
N VAL A 61 -18.63 -7.03 7.28
CA VAL A 61 -18.90 -5.59 7.26
C VAL A 61 -17.58 -4.82 7.32
N VAL A 62 -17.42 -3.86 6.41
CA VAL A 62 -16.29 -2.92 6.42
C VAL A 62 -16.77 -1.49 6.35
N ALA A 63 -16.03 -0.58 6.98
CA ALA A 63 -16.38 0.84 6.93
C ALA A 63 -16.29 1.40 5.50
N LYS A 64 -15.25 1.03 4.74
CA LYS A 64 -14.99 1.48 3.36
C LYS A 64 -14.26 0.41 2.57
N LEU A 65 -14.41 0.40 1.25
CA LEU A 65 -13.74 -0.57 0.36
C LEU A 65 -12.21 -0.54 0.47
N ASP A 66 -11.62 0.64 0.64
CA ASP A 66 -10.17 0.77 0.78
C ASP A 66 -9.63 0.13 2.07
N ARG A 67 -10.50 -0.20 3.04
CA ARG A 67 -10.15 -0.95 4.25
C ARG A 67 -10.06 -2.45 3.98
N LEU A 68 -10.81 -2.95 3.01
CA LEU A 68 -10.82 -4.36 2.64
C LEU A 68 -9.60 -4.75 1.80
N GLY A 69 -9.27 -3.99 0.76
CA GLY A 69 -8.12 -4.24 -0.11
C GLY A 69 -7.68 -2.98 -0.87
N ARG A 70 -6.44 -2.95 -1.41
CA ARG A 70 -5.98 -1.83 -2.26
C ARG A 70 -6.22 -2.02 -3.76
N SER A 71 -6.55 -3.22 -4.21
CA SER A 71 -6.82 -3.47 -5.63
C SER A 71 -8.24 -3.97 -5.82
N THR A 72 -8.89 -3.54 -6.90
CA THR A 72 -10.22 -4.01 -7.28
C THR A 72 -10.24 -5.53 -7.38
N ARG A 73 -9.21 -6.12 -7.99
CA ARG A 73 -9.06 -7.60 -8.05
C ARG A 73 -9.08 -8.26 -6.67
N ASP A 74 -8.33 -7.76 -5.69
CA ASP A 74 -8.29 -8.30 -4.32
C ASP A 74 -9.68 -8.27 -3.68
N VAL A 75 -10.42 -7.17 -3.86
CA VAL A 75 -11.79 -7.02 -3.36
C VAL A 75 -12.75 -8.00 -4.04
N LEU A 76 -12.72 -8.11 -5.38
CA LEU A 76 -13.61 -9.01 -6.12
C LEU A 76 -13.35 -10.48 -5.80
N ASN A 77 -12.08 -10.86 -5.64
CA ASN A 77 -11.72 -12.22 -5.21
C ASN A 77 -12.27 -12.53 -3.81
N LEU A 78 -12.22 -11.57 -2.88
CA LEU A 78 -12.78 -11.75 -1.55
C LEU A 78 -14.31 -11.89 -1.60
N VAL A 79 -14.99 -11.10 -2.43
CA VAL A 79 -16.45 -11.22 -2.61
C VAL A 79 -16.82 -12.58 -3.17
N HIS A 80 -16.04 -13.10 -4.11
CA HIS A 80 -16.24 -14.44 -4.65
C HIS A 80 -16.03 -15.52 -3.57
N GLU A 81 -14.98 -15.41 -2.76
CA GLU A 81 -14.70 -16.35 -1.66
C GLU A 81 -15.80 -16.32 -0.58
N LEU A 82 -16.35 -15.14 -0.27
CA LEU A 82 -17.51 -15.01 0.62
C LEU A 82 -18.74 -15.70 0.04
N GLU A 83 -18.99 -15.52 -1.25
CA GLU A 83 -20.11 -16.15 -1.95
C GLU A 83 -20.01 -17.67 -1.97
N GLU A 84 -18.82 -18.24 -2.22
CA GLU A 84 -18.60 -19.69 -2.17
C GLU A 84 -18.91 -20.27 -0.78
N ARG A 85 -18.76 -19.46 0.28
CA ARG A 85 -19.09 -19.81 1.67
C ARG A 85 -20.55 -19.48 2.04
N GLY A 86 -21.34 -18.94 1.10
CA GLY A 86 -22.71 -18.51 1.34
C GLY A 86 -22.84 -17.24 2.20
N ALA A 87 -21.78 -16.46 2.31
CA ALA A 87 -21.70 -15.21 3.05
C ALA A 87 -21.75 -13.99 2.11
N ALA A 88 -21.95 -12.80 2.68
CA ALA A 88 -22.00 -11.54 1.94
C ALA A 88 -20.97 -10.52 2.44
N LEU A 89 -20.66 -9.54 1.59
CA LEU A 89 -19.96 -8.31 1.94
C LEU A 89 -20.95 -7.15 2.06
N ARG A 90 -20.84 -6.37 3.14
CA ARG A 90 -21.46 -5.05 3.31
C ARG A 90 -20.38 -3.98 3.53
N VAL A 91 -20.48 -2.90 2.78
CA VAL A 91 -19.67 -1.69 2.94
C VAL A 91 -20.59 -0.60 3.49
N LEU A 92 -20.12 0.17 4.49
CA LEU A 92 -20.90 1.25 5.08
C LEU A 92 -20.81 2.55 4.26
N GLU A 93 -19.64 2.86 3.71
CA GLU A 93 -19.39 4.10 2.98
C GLU A 93 -18.57 3.90 1.68
N PRO A 94 -19.18 4.11 0.50
CA PRO A 94 -20.63 4.19 0.27
C PRO A 94 -21.33 2.89 0.67
N GLU A 95 -22.63 2.96 0.97
CA GLU A 95 -23.39 1.77 1.33
C GLU A 95 -23.51 0.82 0.13
N ILE A 96 -22.97 -0.39 0.28
CA ILE A 96 -23.01 -1.45 -0.73
C ILE A 96 -23.27 -2.76 0.00
N ASP A 97 -24.25 -3.53 -0.46
CA ASP A 97 -24.57 -4.84 0.10
C ASP A 97 -24.64 -5.89 -1.01
N THR A 98 -23.77 -6.88 -0.93
CA THR A 98 -23.62 -7.95 -1.94
C THR A 98 -24.46 -9.19 -1.68
N SER A 99 -25.31 -9.18 -0.65
CA SER A 99 -26.32 -10.24 -0.42
C SER A 99 -27.32 -10.35 -1.57
N GLY A 100 -27.57 -9.23 -2.27
CA GLY A 100 -28.36 -9.18 -3.50
C GLY A 100 -27.50 -9.14 -4.78
N PRO A 101 -28.04 -9.57 -5.93
CA PRO A 101 -27.32 -9.56 -7.20
C PRO A 101 -26.88 -8.14 -7.63
N MET A 102 -27.66 -7.11 -7.27
CA MET A 102 -27.37 -5.72 -7.61
C MET A 102 -26.08 -5.21 -6.93
N GLY A 103 -25.82 -5.61 -5.69
CA GLY A 103 -24.63 -5.16 -4.97
C GLY A 103 -23.33 -5.62 -5.63
N LYS A 104 -23.33 -6.83 -6.19
CA LYS A 104 -22.18 -7.37 -6.93
C LYS A 104 -21.91 -6.58 -8.20
N VAL A 105 -22.96 -6.20 -8.94
CA VAL A 105 -22.84 -5.36 -10.13
C VAL A 105 -22.30 -3.98 -9.76
N VAL A 106 -22.88 -3.33 -8.75
CA VAL A 106 -22.42 -2.02 -8.26
C VAL A 106 -20.95 -2.06 -7.86
N LEU A 107 -20.56 -3.08 -7.10
CA LEU A 107 -19.17 -3.26 -6.67
C LEU A 107 -18.22 -3.43 -7.87
N THR A 108 -18.60 -4.23 -8.85
CA THR A 108 -17.79 -4.48 -10.06
C THR A 108 -17.61 -3.20 -10.86
N VAL A 109 -18.69 -2.45 -11.10
CA VAL A 109 -18.65 -1.19 -11.83
C VAL A 109 -17.78 -0.15 -11.11
N LEU A 110 -17.95 0.02 -9.80
CA LEU A 110 -17.11 0.92 -9.00
C LEU A 110 -15.63 0.52 -9.03
N GLY A 111 -15.38 -0.78 -9.01
CA GLY A 111 -14.06 -1.36 -9.18
C GLY A 111 -13.42 -0.99 -10.52
N MET A 112 -14.16 -1.13 -11.62
CA MET A 112 -13.71 -0.79 -12.98
C MET A 112 -13.43 0.71 -13.12
N VAL A 113 -14.31 1.57 -12.61
CA VAL A 113 -14.12 3.03 -12.63
C VAL A 113 -12.85 3.42 -11.85
N SER A 114 -12.62 2.80 -10.70
CA SER A 114 -11.43 3.06 -9.88
C SER A 114 -10.13 2.66 -10.59
N GLU A 115 -10.12 1.53 -11.31
CA GLU A 115 -8.96 1.11 -12.11
C GLU A 115 -8.70 2.05 -13.29
N MET A 116 -9.75 2.50 -13.98
CA MET A 116 -9.64 3.44 -15.08
C MET A 116 -9.03 4.78 -14.64
N GLU A 117 -9.51 5.36 -13.54
CA GLU A 117 -8.98 6.60 -12.95
C GLU A 117 -7.49 6.48 -12.60
N LEU A 118 -7.09 5.35 -11.99
CA LEU A 118 -5.69 5.07 -11.69
C LEU A 118 -4.84 4.95 -12.97
N GLY A 119 -5.41 4.40 -14.05
CA GLY A 119 -4.81 4.38 -15.37
C GLY A 119 -4.48 5.79 -15.87
N PHE A 120 -5.47 6.68 -15.85
CA PHE A 120 -5.30 8.08 -16.28
C PHE A 120 -4.30 8.86 -15.42
N ILE A 121 -4.23 8.60 -14.12
CA ILE A 121 -3.22 9.20 -13.23
C ILE A 121 -1.81 8.76 -13.64
N ARG A 122 -1.62 7.46 -13.90
CA ARG A 122 -0.32 6.89 -14.29
C ARG A 122 0.15 7.41 -15.65
N GLU A 123 -0.77 7.53 -16.60
CA GLU A 123 -0.49 8.08 -17.93
C GLU A 123 0.02 9.53 -17.84
N ARG A 124 -0.74 10.40 -17.14
CA ARG A 124 -0.31 11.78 -16.89
C ARG A 124 1.02 11.89 -16.16
N GLN A 125 1.26 11.00 -15.19
CA GLN A 125 2.55 10.94 -14.49
C GLN A 125 3.68 10.58 -15.45
N LYS A 126 3.47 9.59 -16.33
CA LYS A 126 4.46 9.17 -17.33
C LYS A 126 4.80 10.31 -18.29
N ASP A 127 3.79 11.04 -18.77
CA ASP A 127 3.98 12.18 -19.66
C ASP A 127 4.73 13.32 -18.97
N GLY A 128 4.37 13.62 -17.72
CA GLY A 128 5.08 14.60 -16.90
C GLY A 128 6.55 14.23 -16.67
N ILE A 129 6.83 12.95 -16.40
CA ILE A 129 8.20 12.44 -16.26
C ILE A 129 8.94 12.55 -17.60
N ALA A 130 8.33 12.18 -18.72
CA ALA A 130 8.94 12.25 -20.04
C ALA A 130 9.31 13.70 -20.40
N LYS A 131 8.40 14.64 -20.17
CA LYS A 131 8.65 16.08 -20.35
C LYS A 131 9.79 16.59 -19.47
N ALA A 132 9.77 16.29 -18.18
CA ALA A 132 10.82 16.70 -17.26
C ALA A 132 12.19 16.06 -17.55
N LYS A 133 12.22 14.85 -18.14
CA LYS A 133 13.46 14.24 -18.67
C LYS A 133 13.97 14.97 -19.91
N ALA A 134 13.09 15.30 -20.86
CA ALA A 134 13.45 16.07 -22.05
C ALA A 134 13.98 17.47 -21.69
N GLU A 135 13.42 18.09 -20.65
CA GLU A 135 13.89 19.37 -20.09
C GLU A 135 15.14 19.23 -19.19
N GLY A 136 15.70 18.03 -19.02
CA GLY A 136 16.92 17.82 -18.22
C GLY A 136 16.78 18.05 -16.72
N ARG A 137 15.55 18.08 -16.16
CA ARG A 137 15.31 18.34 -14.72
C ARG A 137 15.80 17.22 -13.81
N TYR A 138 15.85 15.97 -14.30
CA TYR A 138 16.32 14.83 -13.52
C TYR A 138 17.85 14.73 -13.55
N LYS A 139 18.51 15.30 -12.54
CA LYS A 139 19.98 15.24 -12.36
C LYS A 139 20.48 14.05 -11.52
N GLY A 140 19.59 13.09 -11.23
CA GLY A 140 19.87 11.96 -10.35
C GLY A 140 19.96 12.35 -8.87
N ARG A 141 20.33 11.38 -8.01
CA ARG A 141 20.55 11.62 -6.59
C ARG A 141 21.80 12.50 -6.42
N PRO A 142 21.72 13.68 -5.76
CA PRO A 142 22.89 14.51 -5.54
C PRO A 142 23.96 13.74 -4.75
N VAL A 143 25.22 13.90 -5.13
CA VAL A 143 26.35 13.35 -4.38
C VAL A 143 26.51 14.18 -3.11
N THR A 144 26.25 13.57 -1.96
CA THR A 144 26.34 14.21 -0.64
C THR A 144 27.73 14.06 0.01
N LEU A 145 28.68 13.44 -0.70
CA LEU A 145 30.05 13.26 -0.23
C LEU A 145 30.88 14.50 -0.49
N ASP A 146 31.57 14.99 0.54
CA ASP A 146 32.54 16.07 0.41
C ASP A 146 33.76 15.57 -0.39
N ALA A 147 33.79 15.95 -1.67
CA ALA A 147 34.84 15.57 -2.60
C ALA A 147 36.20 16.22 -2.27
N VAL A 148 36.23 17.29 -1.48
CA VAL A 148 37.47 17.95 -1.05
C VAL A 148 38.11 17.13 0.06
N GLU A 149 37.35 16.82 1.11
CA GLU A 149 37.84 16.01 2.23
C GLU A 149 38.24 14.60 1.78
N LEU A 150 37.44 13.99 0.89
CA LEU A 150 37.76 12.67 0.33
C LEU A 150 39.10 12.67 -0.41
N ARG A 151 39.39 13.72 -1.18
CA ARG A 151 40.67 13.87 -1.89
C ARG A 151 41.81 14.10 -0.93
N ARG A 152 41.64 14.95 0.09
CA ARG A 152 42.67 15.19 1.11
C ARG A 152 43.11 13.87 1.75
N LEU A 153 42.15 13.05 2.19
CA LEU A 153 42.41 11.73 2.77
C LEU A 153 43.09 10.77 1.77
N LYS A 154 42.77 10.86 0.48
CA LYS A 154 43.43 10.05 -0.54
C LYS A 154 44.88 10.47 -0.77
N THR A 155 45.17 11.78 -0.79
CA THR A 155 46.52 12.33 -0.92
C THR A 155 47.38 12.05 0.32
N GLU A 156 46.75 11.97 1.50
CA GLU A 156 47.36 11.48 2.75
C GLU A 156 47.71 9.97 2.71
N GLY A 157 47.43 9.27 1.60
CA GLY A 157 47.81 7.87 1.38
C GLY A 157 46.80 6.85 1.89
N LEU A 158 45.62 7.27 2.37
CA LEU A 158 44.64 6.33 2.90
C LEU A 158 44.03 5.43 1.80
N GLY A 159 43.80 4.17 2.16
CA GLY A 159 43.07 3.22 1.35
C GLY A 159 41.57 3.52 1.31
N ALA A 160 40.90 3.14 0.22
CA ALA A 160 39.47 3.42 0.01
C ALA A 160 38.56 2.87 1.12
N THR A 161 38.94 1.76 1.77
CA THR A 161 38.21 1.18 2.91
C THR A 161 38.25 2.09 4.14
N GLU A 162 39.40 2.70 4.40
CA GLU A 162 39.58 3.59 5.57
C GLU A 162 38.87 4.92 5.36
N ILE A 163 38.96 5.47 4.14
CA ILE A 163 38.21 6.68 3.73
C ILE A 163 36.70 6.46 3.86
N ALA A 164 36.20 5.30 3.40
CA ALA A 164 34.79 4.94 3.50
C ALA A 164 34.31 4.91 4.95
N ARG A 165 35.12 4.37 5.88
CA ARG A 165 34.82 4.34 7.31
C ARG A 165 34.79 5.74 7.92
N ARG A 166 35.80 6.58 7.62
CA ARG A 166 35.88 7.96 8.16
C ARG A 166 34.76 8.87 7.66
N LEU A 167 34.38 8.74 6.39
CA LEU A 167 33.32 9.54 5.76
C LEU A 167 31.94 8.88 5.89
N ASN A 168 31.81 7.81 6.68
CA ASN A 168 30.58 7.04 6.89
C ASN A 168 29.82 6.74 5.59
N CYS A 169 30.55 6.24 4.58
CA CYS A 169 30.00 5.95 3.26
C CYS A 169 30.45 4.57 2.76
N SER A 170 29.85 4.11 1.65
CA SER A 170 30.26 2.84 1.05
C SER A 170 31.57 3.00 0.26
N ARG A 171 32.38 1.93 0.20
CA ARG A 171 33.57 1.89 -0.66
C ARG A 171 33.24 2.21 -2.13
N SER A 172 32.08 1.79 -2.61
CA SER A 172 31.61 2.10 -3.97
C SER A 172 31.37 3.60 -4.17
N ALA A 173 30.84 4.30 -3.16
CA ALA A 173 30.68 5.75 -3.22
C ALA A 173 32.02 6.48 -3.29
N VAL A 174 33.05 6.00 -2.57
CA VAL A 174 34.41 6.55 -2.64
C VAL A 174 35.00 6.44 -4.04
N TYR A 175 34.95 5.24 -4.66
CA TYR A 175 35.44 5.05 -6.02
C TYR A 175 34.63 5.84 -7.06
N LYS A 176 33.32 5.97 -6.87
CA LYS A 176 32.46 6.75 -7.76
C LYS A 176 32.84 8.22 -7.77
N VAL A 177 33.14 8.81 -6.60
CA VAL A 177 33.56 10.22 -6.49
C VAL A 177 34.97 10.42 -7.05
N LEU A 178 35.89 9.49 -6.81
CA LEU A 178 37.25 9.56 -7.36
C LEU A 178 37.29 9.33 -8.89
N GLY A 179 36.42 8.49 -9.43
CA GLY A 179 36.37 8.16 -10.86
C GLY A 179 35.60 9.16 -11.72
N ALA A 180 34.66 9.93 -11.15
CA ALA A 180 33.82 10.88 -11.90
C ALA A 180 34.54 12.17 -12.36
N GLN A 181 35.83 12.34 -12.06
CA GLN A 181 36.65 13.48 -12.52
C GLN A 181 37.89 13.07 -13.34
N ALA A 182 37.98 11.81 -13.78
CA ALA A 182 39.04 11.33 -14.69
C ALA A 182 38.65 11.42 -16.19
N GLY A 183 37.51 12.04 -16.50
CA GLY A 183 37.06 12.42 -17.84
C GLY A 183 36.38 13.77 -17.79
#